data_AF-A0A222P5H9-F1
#
_entry.id   AF-A0A222P5H9-F1
#
_cell.length_a   1.000
_cell.length_b   1.000
_cell.length_c   1.000
_cell.angle_alpha   90.00
_cell.angle_beta   90.00
_cell.angle_gamma   90.00
#
_symmetry.space_group_name_H-M   'P 1'
#
loop_
_entity.id
_entity.type
_entity.pdbx_description
1 polymer ?
#
loop_
_entity_poly.entity_id
_entity_poly.type
_entity_poly.pdbx_seq_one_letter_code
_entity_poly.pdbx_strand_id
1 'polypeptide(L)'
;MKAEITLNLRTREVYKLFERKISGDRLFIDVILKKMNIVIGQNRKQNLMALKMLHEIEQQLNSLTNAFASEIRRFEELLAKKKEFKGKQINFVVLFHPKIIVCNPLSIKLAELLEIYDQLIATLKLLRLAGCFETDQAYFIHMKQKQKLTNQSLSKIILG
;
A
#
# COMPACT_ATOMS: atom_id res chain seq x y z
N MET A 1 8.91 -0.88 -22.83
CA MET A 1 8.12 0.34 -22.54
C MET A 1 8.27 0.68 -21.07
N LYS A 2 8.41 1.97 -20.73
CA LYS A 2 8.37 2.48 -19.36
C LYS A 2 7.34 3.60 -19.33
N ALA A 3 6.51 3.64 -18.30
CA ALA A 3 5.58 4.73 -18.03
C ALA A 3 5.88 5.29 -16.64
N GLU A 4 5.58 6.56 -16.42
CA GLU A 4 5.50 7.14 -15.08
C GLU A 4 4.03 7.34 -14.77
N ILE A 5 3.59 6.90 -13.60
CA ILE A 5 2.25 7.20 -13.10
C ILE A 5 2.38 8.05 -11.83
N THR A 6 1.46 8.98 -11.67
CA THR A 6 1.34 9.80 -10.46
C THR A 6 0.25 9.18 -9.59
N LEU A 7 0.59 8.84 -8.34
CA LEU A 7 -0.37 8.33 -7.38
C LEU A 7 -1.06 9.48 -6.67
N ASN A 8 -2.32 9.27 -6.28
CA ASN A 8 -3.11 10.27 -5.57
C ASN A 8 -3.30 9.85 -4.11
N LEU A 9 -2.36 10.26 -3.25
CA LEU A 9 -2.36 9.88 -1.84
C LEU A 9 -2.99 10.96 -0.96
N ARG A 10 -3.74 10.53 0.05
CA ARG A 10 -4.45 11.39 1.01
C ARG A 10 -3.71 11.48 2.35
N THR A 11 -2.78 10.58 2.62
CA THR A 11 -2.19 10.42 3.96
C THR A 11 -0.67 10.56 3.97
N ARG A 12 -0.15 11.25 4.99
CA ARG A 12 1.30 11.44 5.16
C ARG A 12 2.01 10.13 5.50
N GLU A 13 1.32 9.21 6.18
CA GLU A 13 1.83 7.91 6.59
C GLU A 13 2.27 7.06 5.41
N VAL A 14 1.46 7.05 4.33
CA VAL A 14 1.82 6.34 3.10
C VAL A 14 2.81 7.13 2.28
N TYR A 15 2.64 8.46 2.16
CA TYR A 15 3.60 9.30 1.44
C TYR A 15 5.04 9.18 2.00
N LYS A 16 5.20 9.01 3.32
CA LYS A 16 6.51 8.78 3.95
C LYS A 16 7.25 7.55 3.41
N LEU A 17 6.57 6.57 2.80
CA LEU A 17 7.25 5.44 2.15
C LEU A 17 8.08 5.88 0.95
N PHE A 18 7.67 6.95 0.25
CA PHE A 18 8.38 7.53 -0.88
C PHE A 18 9.56 8.39 -0.45
N GLU A 19 9.50 8.99 0.73
CA GLU A 19 10.60 9.77 1.31
C GLU A 19 11.59 8.90 2.11
N ARG A 20 11.19 7.66 2.44
CA ARG A 20 11.99 6.77 3.28
C ARG A 20 13.27 6.37 2.57
N LYS A 21 14.40 6.77 3.16
CA LYS A 21 15.74 6.35 2.74
C LYS A 21 16.15 5.07 3.46
N ILE A 22 16.84 4.19 2.75
CA ILE A 22 17.51 3.00 3.30
C ILE A 22 19.02 3.08 3.02
N SER A 23 19.78 2.04 3.37
CA SER A 23 21.24 2.00 3.27
C SER A 23 21.75 2.51 1.91
N GLY A 24 22.67 3.48 1.99
CA GLY A 24 23.23 4.18 0.83
C GLY A 24 22.37 5.32 0.28
N ASP A 25 21.52 5.93 1.12
CA ASP A 25 20.67 7.07 0.78
C ASP A 25 19.62 6.81 -0.33
N ARG A 26 19.36 5.54 -0.62
CA ARG A 26 18.43 5.12 -1.67
C ARG A 26 16.99 5.16 -1.16
N LEU A 27 16.08 5.64 -2.01
CA LEU A 27 14.65 5.63 -1.69
C LEU A 27 14.11 4.20 -1.64
N PHE A 28 13.31 3.91 -0.62
CA PHE A 28 12.79 2.59 -0.33
C PHE A 28 11.98 2.01 -1.50
N ILE A 29 11.09 2.81 -2.10
CA ILE A 29 10.28 2.40 -3.26
C ILE A 29 11.14 2.10 -4.48
N ASP A 30 12.17 2.91 -4.75
CA ASP A 30 13.09 2.68 -5.88
C ASP A 30 13.85 1.37 -5.74
N VAL A 31 14.26 1.02 -4.52
CA VAL A 31 14.92 -0.26 -4.25
C VAL A 31 13.98 -1.44 -4.51
N ILE A 32 12.71 -1.35 -4.10
CA ILE A 32 11.71 -2.38 -4.37
C ILE A 32 11.50 -2.54 -5.87
N LEU A 33 11.29 -1.44 -6.60
CA LEU A 33 11.11 -1.46 -8.05
C LEU A 33 12.32 -2.06 -8.77
N LYS A 34 13.54 -1.68 -8.36
CA LYS A 34 14.78 -2.25 -8.91
C LYS A 34 14.84 -3.75 -8.70
N LYS A 35 14.48 -4.24 -7.51
CA LYS A 35 14.48 -5.66 -7.20
C LYS A 35 13.44 -6.43 -8.01
N MET A 36 12.22 -5.92 -8.16
CA MET A 36 11.21 -6.51 -9.05
C MET A 36 11.71 -6.62 -10.50
N ASN A 37 12.39 -5.60 -11.00
CA ASN A 37 12.98 -5.62 -12.35
C ASN A 37 14.07 -6.69 -12.51
N ILE A 38 14.91 -6.89 -11.49
CA ILE A 38 15.94 -7.95 -11.48
C ILE A 38 15.27 -9.33 -11.57
N VAL A 39 14.26 -9.58 -10.72
CA VAL A 39 13.55 -10.86 -10.69
C VAL A 39 12.90 -11.16 -12.04
N ILE A 40 12.24 -10.18 -12.65
CA ILE A 40 11.63 -10.33 -13.98
C ILE A 40 12.69 -10.58 -15.06
N GLY A 41 13.80 -9.85 -15.02
CA GLY A 41 14.91 -10.04 -15.95
C GLY A 41 15.52 -11.44 -15.86
N GLN A 42 15.64 -12.00 -14.65
CA GLN A 42 16.13 -13.36 -14.41
C GLN A 42 15.11 -14.42 -14.81
N ASN A 43 13.81 -14.19 -14.57
CA ASN A 43 12.75 -15.09 -15.00
C ASN A 43 12.72 -15.25 -16.53
N ARG A 44 12.95 -14.16 -17.28
CA ARG A 44 13.07 -14.22 -18.76
C ARG A 44 14.25 -15.07 -19.24
N LYS A 45 15.27 -15.26 -18.40
CA LYS A 45 16.40 -16.16 -18.65
C LYS A 45 16.12 -17.60 -18.16
N GLN A 46 14.86 -17.95 -17.92
CA GLN A 46 14.40 -19.26 -17.47
C GLN A 46 15.01 -19.72 -16.13
N ASN A 47 15.38 -18.77 -15.27
CA ASN A 47 15.84 -19.09 -13.92
C ASN A 47 14.64 -19.51 -13.04
N LEU A 48 14.60 -20.79 -12.64
CA LEU A 48 13.52 -21.38 -11.83
C LEU A 48 13.33 -20.68 -10.48
N MET A 49 14.40 -20.22 -9.84
CA MET A 49 14.31 -19.48 -8.57
C MET A 49 13.67 -18.11 -8.78
N ALA A 50 13.97 -17.44 -9.89
CA ALA A 50 13.36 -16.16 -10.24
C ALA A 50 11.88 -16.30 -10.58
N LEU A 51 11.47 -17.42 -11.21
CA LEU A 51 10.05 -17.72 -11.45
C LEU A 51 9.29 -17.88 -10.13
N LYS A 52 9.83 -18.66 -9.19
CA LYS A 52 9.24 -18.84 -7.86
C LYS A 52 9.11 -17.51 -7.12
N MET A 53 10.19 -16.73 -7.08
CA MET A 53 10.21 -15.42 -6.43
C MET A 53 9.22 -14.44 -7.07
N LEU A 54 9.09 -14.45 -8.40
CA LEU A 54 8.10 -13.63 -9.11
C LEU A 54 6.68 -13.94 -8.62
N HIS A 55 6.35 -15.24 -8.54
CA HIS A 55 5.04 -15.69 -8.09
C HIS A 55 4.78 -15.34 -6.61
N GLU A 56 5.77 -15.51 -5.74
CA GLU A 56 5.67 -15.16 -4.33
C GLU A 56 5.44 -13.66 -4.13
N ILE A 57 6.18 -12.81 -4.84
CA ILE A 57 5.98 -11.35 -4.80
C ILE A 57 4.58 -10.99 -5.27
N GLU A 58 4.14 -11.56 -6.39
CA GLU A 58 2.80 -11.30 -6.93
C GLU A 58 1.70 -11.71 -5.96
N GLN A 59 1.76 -12.94 -5.43
CA GLN A 59 0.79 -13.44 -4.46
C GLN A 59 0.75 -12.56 -3.21
N GLN A 60 1.91 -12.15 -2.70
CA GLN A 60 1.99 -11.33 -1.50
C GLN A 60 1.36 -9.94 -1.71
N LEU A 61 1.60 -9.29 -2.85
CA LEU A 61 0.99 -8.00 -3.19
C LEU A 61 -0.52 -8.13 -3.34
N ASN A 62 -0.99 -9.14 -4.08
CA ASN A 62 -2.42 -9.35 -4.31
C ASN A 62 -3.15 -9.68 -3.00
N SER A 63 -2.58 -10.56 -2.17
CA SER A 63 -3.18 -10.97 -0.89
C SER A 63 -3.34 -9.77 0.06
N LEU A 64 -2.30 -8.95 0.20
CA LEU A 64 -2.36 -7.78 1.07
C LEU A 64 -3.34 -6.72 0.53
N THR A 65 -3.36 -6.50 -0.79
CA THR A 65 -4.29 -5.58 -1.44
C THR A 65 -5.74 -6.01 -1.20
N ASN A 66 -6.06 -7.29 -1.40
CA ASN A 66 -7.39 -7.84 -1.16
C ASN A 66 -7.81 -7.77 0.30
N ALA A 67 -6.88 -8.04 1.23
CA ALA A 67 -7.14 -7.93 2.67
C ALA A 67 -7.50 -6.49 3.07
N PHE A 68 -6.74 -5.51 2.58
CA PHE A 68 -7.02 -4.09 2.84
C PHE A 68 -8.31 -3.62 2.18
N ALA A 69 -8.59 -4.03 0.93
CA ALA A 69 -9.84 -3.70 0.25
C ALA A 69 -11.07 -4.25 0.99
N SER A 70 -11.00 -5.49 1.49
CA SER A 70 -12.07 -6.08 2.31
C SER A 70 -12.29 -5.30 3.61
N GLU A 71 -11.21 -4.89 4.26
CA GLU A 71 -11.28 -4.13 5.50
C GLU A 71 -11.83 -2.71 5.30
N ILE A 72 -11.48 -2.05 4.20
CA ILE A 72 -12.06 -0.76 3.78
C ILE A 72 -13.58 -0.90 3.65
N ARG A 73 -14.07 -1.92 2.93
CA ARG A 73 -15.52 -2.15 2.76
C ARG A 73 -16.22 -2.30 4.10
N ARG A 74 -15.66 -3.11 5.00
CA ARG A 74 -16.20 -3.27 6.37
C ARG A 74 -16.22 -1.95 7.14
N PHE A 75 -15.21 -1.10 6.99
CA PHE A 75 -15.16 0.19 7.65
C PHE A 75 -16.14 1.21 7.05
N GLU A 76 -16.34 1.18 5.73
CA GLU A 76 -17.35 1.97 5.04
C GLU A 76 -18.77 1.58 5.49
N GLU A 77 -19.04 0.29 5.69
CA GLU A 77 -20.30 -0.19 6.28
C GLU A 77 -20.51 0.32 7.72
N LEU A 78 -19.45 0.39 8.53
CA LEU A 78 -19.52 0.96 9.88
C LEU A 78 -19.81 2.47 9.84
N LEU A 79 -19.15 3.19 8.93
CA LEU A 79 -19.41 4.62 8.73
C LEU A 79 -20.83 4.87 8.24
N ALA A 80 -21.36 4.05 7.34
CA ALA A 80 -22.73 4.19 6.83
C ALA A 80 -23.81 4.06 7.91
N LYS A 81 -23.51 3.36 9.03
CA LYS A 81 -24.39 3.24 10.19
C LYS A 81 -24.40 4.50 11.08
N LYS A 82 -23.40 5.36 10.97
CA LYS A 82 -23.31 6.63 11.71
C LYS A 82 -24.25 7.66 11.08
N LYS A 83 -25.05 8.33 11.91
CA LYS A 83 -26.08 9.29 11.47
C LYS A 83 -25.48 10.42 10.62
N GLU A 84 -24.25 10.82 10.93
CA GLU A 84 -23.50 11.90 10.30
C GLU A 84 -23.13 11.58 8.84
N PHE A 85 -22.97 10.30 8.51
CA PHE A 85 -22.52 9.81 7.19
C PHE A 85 -23.59 9.03 6.43
N LYS A 86 -24.71 8.67 7.06
CA LYS A 86 -25.79 7.91 6.43
C LYS A 86 -26.28 8.60 5.15
N GLY A 87 -26.23 7.86 4.03
CA GLY A 87 -26.68 8.33 2.71
C GLY A 87 -25.76 9.38 2.05
N LYS A 88 -24.58 9.65 2.62
CA LYS A 88 -23.61 10.58 2.05
C LYS A 88 -22.48 9.83 1.36
N GLN A 89 -22.01 10.38 0.24
CA GLN A 89 -20.75 9.96 -0.36
C GLN A 89 -19.58 10.57 0.39
N ILE A 90 -18.60 9.74 0.78
CA ILE A 90 -17.38 10.19 1.42
C ILE A 90 -16.29 10.26 0.37
N ASN A 91 -15.75 11.46 0.13
CA ASN A 91 -14.63 11.68 -0.77
C ASN A 91 -13.44 12.20 0.04
N PHE A 92 -12.33 11.46 0.02
CA PHE A 92 -11.09 11.90 0.67
C PHE A 92 -10.31 12.86 -0.23
N VAL A 93 -9.81 13.95 0.35
CA VAL A 93 -9.00 14.95 -0.36
C VAL A 93 -7.59 14.42 -0.57
N VAL A 94 -7.10 14.50 -1.81
CA VAL A 94 -5.73 14.14 -2.18
C VAL A 94 -4.79 15.26 -1.76
N LEU A 95 -3.67 14.90 -1.11
CA LEU A 95 -2.70 15.85 -0.55
C LEU A 95 -1.28 15.61 -1.05
N PHE A 96 -0.96 14.42 -1.56
CA PHE A 96 0.38 14.06 -2.02
C PHE A 96 0.33 13.36 -3.36
N HIS A 97 1.31 13.67 -4.22
CA HIS A 97 1.37 13.20 -5.60
C HIS A 97 2.72 12.54 -5.94
N PRO A 98 3.13 11.47 -5.25
CA PRO A 98 4.37 10.79 -5.59
C PRO A 98 4.26 10.10 -6.94
N LYS A 99 5.39 10.01 -7.62
CA LYS A 99 5.53 9.37 -8.93
C LYS A 99 6.15 7.98 -8.77
N ILE A 100 5.70 7.04 -9.60
CA ILE A 100 6.25 5.69 -9.66
C ILE A 100 6.47 5.27 -11.11
N ILE A 101 7.64 4.70 -11.39
CA ILE A 101 7.97 4.20 -12.72
C ILE A 101 7.37 2.81 -12.89
N VAL A 102 6.43 2.69 -13.81
CA VAL A 102 5.81 1.43 -14.23
C VAL A 102 6.57 0.88 -15.42
N CYS A 103 7.22 -0.26 -15.22
CA CYS A 103 8.01 -0.93 -16.26
C CYS A 103 7.72 -2.43 -16.36
N ASN A 104 6.84 -2.94 -15.49
CA ASN A 104 6.43 -4.34 -15.45
C ASN A 104 5.11 -4.54 -14.67
N PRO A 105 4.46 -5.71 -14.76
CA PRO A 105 3.19 -5.95 -14.05
C PRO A 105 3.28 -5.84 -12.53
N LEU A 106 4.41 -6.19 -11.90
CA LEU A 106 4.56 -6.05 -10.44
C LEU A 106 4.59 -4.59 -9.99
N SER A 107 5.15 -3.68 -10.81
CA SER A 107 5.13 -2.25 -10.50
C SER A 107 3.72 -1.66 -10.50
N ILE A 108 2.80 -2.20 -11.30
CA ILE A 108 1.37 -1.83 -11.27
C ILE A 108 0.74 -2.31 -9.97
N LYS A 109 0.94 -3.58 -9.62
CA LYS A 109 0.42 -4.16 -8.36
C LYS A 109 0.96 -3.46 -7.11
N LEU A 110 2.21 -2.99 -7.15
CA LEU A 110 2.78 -2.18 -6.08
C LEU A 110 2.05 -0.83 -5.95
N ALA A 111 1.79 -0.16 -7.07
CA ALA A 111 1.03 1.09 -7.08
C ALA A 111 -0.38 0.90 -6.51
N GLU A 112 -1.10 -0.14 -6.96
CA GLU A 112 -2.43 -0.51 -6.44
C GLU A 112 -2.41 -0.75 -4.94
N LEU A 113 -1.44 -1.51 -4.43
CA LEU A 113 -1.27 -1.75 -3.00
C LEU A 113 -1.05 -0.44 -2.23
N LEU A 114 -0.23 0.47 -2.74
CA LEU A 114 0.06 1.75 -2.07
C LEU A 114 -1.18 2.64 -2.01
N GLU A 115 -1.99 2.70 -3.08
CA GLU A 115 -3.23 3.47 -3.10
C GLU A 115 -4.30 2.88 -2.19
N ILE A 116 -4.47 1.55 -2.18
CA ILE A 116 -5.39 0.86 -1.25
C ILE A 116 -4.93 1.02 0.19
N TYR A 117 -3.63 0.94 0.47
CA TYR A 117 -3.10 1.18 1.80
C TYR A 117 -3.38 2.63 2.25
N ASP A 118 -3.21 3.62 1.36
CA ASP A 118 -3.53 5.01 1.65
C ASP A 118 -5.01 5.23 1.95
N GLN A 119 -5.91 4.64 1.15
CA GLN A 119 -7.34 4.68 1.41
C GLN A 119 -7.69 4.03 2.76
N LEU A 120 -7.09 2.88 3.10
CA LEU A 120 -7.30 2.24 4.40
C LEU A 120 -6.91 3.16 5.57
N ILE A 121 -5.75 3.84 5.47
CA ILE A 121 -5.32 4.77 6.50
C ILE A 121 -6.26 5.97 6.59
N ALA A 122 -6.73 6.51 5.46
CA ALA A 122 -7.68 7.60 5.44
C ALA A 122 -9.02 7.20 6.10
N THR A 123 -9.51 6.00 5.78
CA THR A 123 -10.73 5.44 6.38
C THR A 123 -10.58 5.19 7.88
N LEU A 124 -9.43 4.69 8.36
CA LEU A 124 -9.14 4.55 9.79
C LEU A 124 -9.17 5.89 10.53
N LYS A 125 -8.62 6.94 9.92
CA LYS A 125 -8.66 8.30 10.48
C LYS A 125 -10.08 8.83 10.56
N LEU A 126 -10.89 8.60 9.53
CA LEU A 126 -12.30 9.00 9.54
C LEU A 126 -13.10 8.25 10.60
N LEU A 127 -12.88 6.95 10.76
CA LEU A 127 -13.47 6.16 11.84
C LEU A 127 -13.14 6.72 13.23
N ARG A 128 -11.91 7.20 13.43
CA ARG A 128 -11.52 7.91 14.67
C ARG A 128 -12.34 9.17 14.87
N LEU A 129 -12.45 10.01 13.84
CA LEU A 129 -13.25 11.25 13.90
C LEU A 129 -14.75 10.97 14.12
N ALA A 130 -15.25 9.84 13.61
CA ALA A 130 -16.62 9.39 13.78
C ALA A 130 -16.93 8.74 15.15
N GLY A 131 -15.94 8.67 16.05
CA GLY A 131 -16.08 8.01 17.35
C GLY A 131 -16.36 6.51 17.21
N CYS A 132 -15.70 5.83 16.28
CA CYS A 132 -15.81 4.37 16.10
C CYS A 132 -14.77 3.58 16.92
N PHE A 133 -13.89 4.26 17.66
CA PHE A 133 -12.93 3.63 18.55
C PHE A 133 -13.25 4.01 20.00
N GLU A 134 -13.16 3.03 20.89
CA GLU A 134 -13.36 3.24 22.34
C GLU A 134 -12.28 4.14 22.94
N THR A 135 -11.05 4.05 22.41
CA THR A 135 -9.91 4.85 22.87
C THR A 135 -9.01 5.23 21.69
N ASP A 136 -8.26 6.32 21.86
CA ASP A 136 -7.18 6.69 20.94
C ASP A 136 -6.11 5.60 20.84
N GLN A 137 -5.85 4.88 21.94
CA GLN A 137 -4.90 3.76 21.95
C GLN A 137 -5.34 2.63 21.03
N ALA A 138 -6.63 2.27 21.01
CA ALA A 138 -7.16 1.28 20.08
C ALA A 138 -6.92 1.69 18.62
N TYR A 139 -7.23 2.94 18.27
CA TYR A 139 -6.93 3.50 16.94
C TYR A 139 -5.44 3.40 16.59
N PHE A 140 -4.54 3.79 17.49
CA PHE A 140 -3.09 3.73 17.24
C PHE A 140 -2.58 2.30 17.08
N ILE A 141 -3.15 1.33 17.80
CA ILE A 141 -2.83 -0.09 17.64
C ILE A 141 -3.20 -0.54 16.22
N HIS A 142 -4.41 -0.23 15.75
CA HIS A 142 -4.83 -0.57 14.39
C HIS A 142 -3.91 0.06 13.33
N MET A 143 -3.60 1.36 13.45
CA MET A 143 -2.66 2.06 12.56
C MET A 143 -1.29 1.37 12.51
N LYS A 144 -0.70 1.07 13.68
CA LYS A 144 0.60 0.39 13.78
C LYS A 144 0.58 -1.01 13.19
N GLN A 145 -0.52 -1.76 13.37
CA GLN A 145 -0.66 -3.09 12.79
C GLN A 145 -0.65 -3.03 11.26
N LYS A 146 -1.40 -2.11 10.64
CA LYS A 146 -1.40 -1.96 9.17
C LYS A 146 -0.05 -1.52 8.65
N GLN A 147 0.58 -0.55 9.31
CA GLN A 147 1.94 -0.12 8.97
C GLN A 147 2.95 -1.27 9.07
N LYS A 148 2.88 -2.09 10.12
CA LYS A 148 3.76 -3.24 10.32
C LYS A 148 3.57 -4.28 9.19
N LEU A 149 2.33 -4.62 8.86
CA LEU A 149 2.02 -5.58 7.79
C LEU A 149 2.55 -5.08 6.44
N THR A 150 2.29 -3.82 6.08
CA THR A 150 2.80 -3.22 4.83
C THR A 150 4.33 -3.25 4.81
N ASN A 151 4.97 -2.80 5.88
CA ASN A 151 6.44 -2.78 5.98
C ASN A 151 7.06 -4.17 5.86
N GLN A 152 6.48 -5.17 6.54
CA GLN A 152 6.95 -6.55 6.46
C GLN A 152 6.83 -7.09 5.04
N SER A 153 5.67 -6.90 4.39
CA SER A 153 5.46 -7.34 3.02
C SER A 153 6.43 -6.66 2.05
N LEU A 154 6.54 -5.33 2.08
CA LEU A 154 7.46 -4.62 1.20
C LEU A 154 8.94 -4.94 1.45
N SER A 155 9.33 -5.17 2.71
CA SER A 155 10.71 -5.53 3.03
C SER A 155 11.07 -6.95 2.59
N LYS A 156 10.12 -7.90 2.61
CA LYS A 156 10.34 -9.25 2.07
C LYS A 156 10.71 -9.23 0.59
N ILE A 157 10.15 -8.29 -0.19
CA ILE A 157 10.49 -8.13 -1.61
C ILE A 157 11.95 -7.72 -1.77
N ILE A 158 12.49 -6.91 -0.85
CA ILE A 158 13.90 -6.48 -0.89
C ILE A 158 14.84 -7.63 -0.50
N LEU A 159 14.44 -8.42 0.50
CA LEU A 159 15.28 -9.43 1.13
C LEU A 159 15.29 -10.79 0.43
N GLY A 160 14.19 -11.20 -0.20
CA GLY A 160 14.17 -12.38 -1.09
C GLY A 160 14.72 -11.99 -2.44
#